data_AF-A0A9P5TD74-F1
#
_entry.id   AF-A0A9P5TD74-F1
#
_cell.length_a   1.000
_cell.length_b   1.000
_cell.length_c   1.000
_cell.angle_alpha   90.00
_cell.angle_beta   90.00
_cell.angle_gamma   90.00
#
_symmetry.space_group_name_H-M   'P 1'
#
loop_
_entity.id
_entity.type
_entity.pdbx_description
1 polymer ?
#
loop_
_entity_poly.entity_id
_entity_poly.type
_entity_poly.pdbx_seq_one_letter_code
_entity_poly.pdbx_strand_id
1 'polypeptide(L)'
;MAPNTHFYAAVVLAWTGLVSAHAAIWHPSMFGFNQSSTNRPQDPLYNLTFDEWWFHGHLGFPPHPEDVMQLAVGKPKMIEISCDKDATSYWTSGPGGDQQSTSQPDSPCPGSPTTAFHANNINDLGGCALAVAYKSDANEVKPDDFIVFSVNHTCVWNLHTYFSVPADMPPCPNDKCICMFNWIHLPDSGSEQMFFNGFQCNFTNAQPGKKPGTPQVARRCGPEASNDFTWNYSNCTYGPKQPLYWLQAEGNNMFEGYYSPPLLNDLYNFRDGAQNDIFDGDYNKTTPTPSSNLAASPSNLAVRIANPTPTSSSSLSHGTHTPPCESIPPTQSPSHASASGCSSHAHSGAATPTAGGHHGHQSGQYAAKNSHKYPGRDMVHAEEQAVRRAWGAHRRRSVDNHHP
;
A
#
# COMPACT_ATOMS: atom_id res chain seq x y z
N MET A 1 -34.69 41.30 46.22
CA MET A 1 -33.82 41.46 45.02
C MET A 1 -32.66 40.50 45.17
N ALA A 2 -32.71 39.36 44.49
CA ALA A 2 -31.63 38.37 44.43
C ALA A 2 -31.14 38.32 42.96
N PRO A 3 -29.84 38.27 42.69
CA PRO A 3 -29.35 38.27 41.32
C PRO A 3 -29.36 36.84 40.75
N ASN A 4 -29.99 36.71 39.58
CA ASN A 4 -29.98 35.50 38.76
C ASN A 4 -28.58 35.26 38.19
N THR A 5 -27.92 34.19 38.61
CA THR A 5 -26.69 33.69 37.99
C THR A 5 -27.05 32.75 36.85
N HIS A 6 -26.93 33.23 35.62
CA HIS A 6 -27.04 32.40 34.42
C HIS A 6 -25.77 31.56 34.24
N PHE A 7 -25.87 30.25 34.47
CA PHE A 7 -24.86 29.28 34.06
C PHE A 7 -24.93 29.09 32.54
N TYR A 8 -23.93 29.58 31.81
CA TYR A 8 -23.71 29.21 30.42
C TYR A 8 -23.02 27.85 30.37
N ALA A 9 -23.77 26.80 30.04
CA ALA A 9 -23.20 25.50 29.70
C ALA A 9 -22.60 25.57 28.29
N ALA A 10 -21.28 25.70 28.20
CA ALA A 10 -20.56 25.55 26.95
C ALA A 10 -20.58 24.07 26.54
N VAL A 11 -21.43 23.72 25.57
CA VAL A 11 -21.41 22.42 24.90
C VAL A 11 -20.19 22.40 23.97
N VAL A 12 -19.08 21.84 24.46
CA VAL A 12 -17.94 21.47 23.61
C VAL A 12 -18.38 20.25 22.80
N LEU A 13 -18.87 20.47 21.58
CA LEU A 13 -18.97 19.41 20.57
C LEU A 13 -17.55 18.98 20.22
N ALA A 14 -17.07 17.93 20.88
CA ALA A 14 -15.90 17.19 20.43
C ALA A 14 -16.26 16.58 19.07
N TRP A 15 -15.83 17.24 18.01
CA TRP A 15 -15.69 16.62 16.70
C TRP A 15 -14.63 15.54 16.87
N THR A 16 -15.07 14.34 17.23
CA THR A 16 -14.28 13.14 17.01
C THR A 16 -14.15 13.05 15.50
N GLY A 17 -13.05 13.59 14.97
CA GLY A 17 -12.67 13.33 13.60
C GLY A 17 -12.67 11.82 13.44
N LEU A 18 -13.58 11.31 12.61
CA LEU A 18 -13.49 9.94 12.14
C LEU A 18 -12.19 9.90 11.33
N VAL A 19 -11.11 9.50 11.99
CA VAL A 19 -9.82 9.36 11.35
C VAL A 19 -9.97 8.15 10.42
N SER A 20 -10.14 8.44 9.13
CA SER A 20 -10.17 7.43 8.07
C SER A 20 -8.73 6.96 7.89
N ALA A 21 -8.38 5.85 8.52
CA ALA A 21 -7.02 5.32 8.50
C ALA A 21 -6.78 4.52 7.21
N HIS A 22 -6.12 5.09 6.21
CA HIS A 22 -6.21 4.63 4.82
C HIS A 22 -4.86 4.88 4.14
N ALA A 23 -4.33 3.90 3.40
CA ALA A 23 -3.13 4.10 2.59
C ALA A 23 -3.12 3.17 1.37
N ALA A 24 -2.53 3.67 0.28
CA ALA A 24 -2.30 2.92 -0.95
C ALA A 24 -0.90 3.20 -1.48
N ILE A 25 -0.39 2.29 -2.32
CA ILE A 25 0.71 2.68 -3.22
C ILE A 25 0.17 3.66 -4.27
N TRP A 26 0.99 4.61 -4.67
CA TRP A 26 0.68 5.52 -5.78
C TRP A 26 1.76 5.41 -6.84
N HIS A 27 1.33 5.02 -8.04
CA HIS A 27 2.16 4.97 -9.25
C HIS A 27 1.23 4.89 -10.48
N PRO A 28 1.54 5.54 -11.62
CA PRO A 28 0.71 5.49 -12.83
C PRO A 28 0.41 4.08 -13.34
N SER A 29 1.25 3.11 -12.99
CA SER A 29 1.07 1.71 -13.36
C SER A 29 0.04 0.95 -12.52
N MET A 30 -0.59 1.57 -11.52
CA MET A 30 -1.58 0.90 -10.68
C MET A 30 -2.95 0.84 -11.35
N PHE A 31 -3.69 -0.22 -11.07
CA PHE A 31 -5.11 -0.28 -11.41
C PHE A 31 -5.87 0.72 -10.54
N GLY A 32 -6.84 1.42 -11.13
CA GLY A 32 -7.64 2.42 -10.42
C GLY A 32 -6.91 3.72 -10.06
N PHE A 33 -5.80 4.05 -10.73
CA PHE A 33 -4.99 5.26 -10.44
C PHE A 33 -5.79 6.58 -10.38
N ASN A 34 -6.89 6.68 -11.11
CA ASN A 34 -7.77 7.87 -11.16
C ASN A 34 -9.12 7.67 -10.45
N GLN A 35 -9.32 6.61 -9.68
CA GLN A 35 -10.53 6.42 -8.87
C GLN A 35 -10.51 7.34 -7.65
N SER A 36 -11.57 8.14 -7.45
CA SER A 36 -11.57 9.24 -6.48
C SER A 36 -12.86 9.39 -5.65
N SER A 37 -13.92 8.63 -5.92
CA SER A 37 -15.21 8.79 -5.26
C SER A 37 -15.55 7.65 -4.29
N THR A 38 -15.86 6.48 -4.83
CA THR A 38 -16.18 5.25 -4.09
C THR A 38 -15.17 4.18 -4.46
N ASN A 39 -14.76 3.36 -3.50
CA ASN A 39 -13.80 2.30 -3.74
C ASN A 39 -12.48 2.87 -4.28
N ARG A 40 -11.98 3.90 -3.59
CA ARG A 40 -10.71 4.57 -3.90
C ARG A 40 -9.55 3.65 -3.55
N PRO A 41 -8.36 3.81 -4.14
CA PRO A 41 -7.23 2.90 -3.90
C PRO A 41 -6.84 2.74 -2.43
N GLN A 42 -7.01 3.78 -1.61
CA GLN A 42 -6.71 3.76 -0.19
C GLN A 42 -7.86 3.23 0.69
N ASP A 43 -9.05 2.98 0.13
CA ASP A 43 -10.17 2.44 0.91
C ASP A 43 -9.85 1.00 1.35
N PRO A 44 -10.15 0.62 2.61
CA PRO A 44 -9.78 -0.68 3.12
C PRO A 44 -10.75 -1.78 2.65
N LEU A 45 -10.28 -3.03 2.63
CA LEU A 45 -11.05 -4.18 2.13
C LEU A 45 -11.49 -5.08 3.29
N TYR A 46 -12.79 -5.24 3.48
CA TYR A 46 -13.38 -6.02 4.57
C TYR A 46 -14.75 -6.60 4.19
N ASN A 47 -14.92 -7.90 4.41
CA ASN A 47 -16.16 -8.65 4.19
C ASN A 47 -16.75 -8.44 2.78
N LEU A 48 -15.87 -8.43 1.79
CA LEU A 48 -16.20 -8.24 0.38
C LEU A 48 -16.25 -9.58 -0.37
N THR A 49 -17.08 -9.66 -1.41
CA THR A 49 -17.05 -10.77 -2.37
C THR A 49 -15.75 -10.76 -3.17
N PHE A 50 -15.44 -11.87 -3.86
CA PHE A 50 -14.17 -11.99 -4.58
C PHE A 50 -13.93 -10.83 -5.56
N ASP A 51 -14.92 -10.50 -6.38
CA ASP A 51 -14.80 -9.45 -7.41
C ASP A 51 -14.66 -8.03 -6.83
N GLU A 52 -15.10 -7.82 -5.58
CA GLU A 52 -15.01 -6.52 -4.91
C GLU A 52 -13.61 -6.29 -4.29
N TRP A 53 -13.02 -7.29 -3.63
CA TRP A 53 -11.69 -7.13 -3.05
C TRP A 53 -10.55 -7.42 -4.03
N TRP A 54 -10.76 -8.33 -4.98
CA TRP A 54 -9.74 -8.74 -5.94
C TRP A 54 -9.38 -7.56 -6.84
N PHE A 55 -8.10 -7.20 -6.89
CA PHE A 55 -7.64 -5.98 -7.57
C PHE A 55 -8.35 -4.71 -7.10
N HIS A 56 -8.87 -4.70 -5.86
CA HIS A 56 -9.68 -3.59 -5.34
C HIS A 56 -10.90 -3.32 -6.25
N GLY A 57 -11.42 -4.31 -6.97
CA GLY A 57 -12.46 -4.12 -7.98
C GLY A 57 -12.03 -3.24 -9.16
N HIS A 58 -10.73 -3.01 -9.37
CA HIS A 58 -10.20 -2.06 -10.35
C HIS A 58 -9.73 -2.67 -11.68
N LEU A 59 -10.01 -3.95 -11.95
CA LEU A 59 -9.66 -4.57 -13.25
C LEU A 59 -10.28 -3.82 -14.45
N GLY A 60 -11.45 -3.20 -14.26
CA GLY A 60 -12.10 -2.34 -15.27
C GLY A 60 -11.45 -0.95 -15.46
N PHE A 61 -10.44 -0.62 -14.65
CA PHE A 61 -9.72 0.66 -14.67
C PHE A 61 -8.21 0.42 -14.77
N PRO A 62 -7.73 -0.21 -15.86
CA PRO A 62 -6.31 -0.49 -16.02
C PRO A 62 -5.49 0.80 -16.19
N PRO A 63 -4.20 0.77 -15.83
CA PRO A 63 -3.25 1.81 -16.20
C PRO A 63 -3.03 1.87 -17.72
N HIS A 64 -2.32 2.90 -18.20
CA HIS A 64 -1.86 2.91 -19.59
C HIS A 64 -0.89 1.73 -19.86
N PRO A 65 -0.91 1.11 -21.05
CA PRO A 65 -0.05 -0.05 -21.36
C PRO A 65 1.45 0.19 -21.15
N GLU A 66 1.91 1.42 -21.37
CA GLU A 66 3.30 1.87 -21.21
C GLU A 66 3.67 2.19 -19.75
N ASP A 67 2.68 2.41 -18.89
CA ASP A 67 2.90 2.70 -17.47
C ASP A 67 3.20 1.39 -16.74
N VAL A 68 4.48 1.03 -16.69
CA VAL A 68 4.99 -0.19 -16.05
C VAL A 68 6.03 0.18 -15.01
N MET A 69 5.81 -0.23 -13.76
CA MET A 69 6.77 0.00 -12.69
C MET A 69 8.04 -0.83 -12.91
N GLN A 70 9.15 -0.15 -13.17
CA GLN A 70 10.45 -0.79 -13.37
C GLN A 70 11.11 -1.13 -12.03
N LEU A 71 11.38 -2.42 -11.82
CA LEU A 71 11.97 -3.02 -10.62
C LEU A 71 13.35 -3.57 -10.95
N ALA A 72 14.41 -2.82 -10.66
CA ALA A 72 15.78 -3.27 -10.94
C ALA A 72 16.19 -4.39 -9.98
N VAL A 73 16.56 -5.55 -10.52
CA VAL A 73 16.96 -6.71 -9.70
C VAL A 73 18.18 -6.39 -8.84
N GLY A 74 18.18 -6.87 -7.59
CA GLY A 74 19.26 -6.64 -6.63
C GLY A 74 19.39 -5.20 -6.14
N LYS A 75 18.41 -4.34 -6.42
CA LYS A 75 18.36 -2.94 -5.99
C LYS A 75 17.06 -2.64 -5.23
N PRO A 76 17.07 -1.67 -4.32
CA PRO A 76 15.84 -1.19 -3.72
C PRO A 76 15.05 -0.34 -4.73
N LYS A 77 13.72 -0.47 -4.71
CA LYS A 77 12.77 0.42 -5.36
C LYS A 77 12.06 1.26 -4.30
N MET A 78 12.11 2.58 -4.44
CA MET A 78 11.24 3.48 -3.69
C MET A 78 9.84 3.47 -4.32
N ILE A 79 8.81 3.35 -3.49
CA ILE A 79 7.40 3.47 -3.84
C ILE A 79 6.77 4.45 -2.86
N GLU A 80 5.94 5.35 -3.40
CA GLU A 80 5.17 6.30 -2.59
C GLU A 80 3.92 5.61 -2.03
N ILE A 81 3.79 5.59 -0.71
CA ILE A 81 2.64 5.05 0.01
C ILE A 81 1.98 6.17 0.81
N SER A 82 0.72 6.47 0.53
CA SER A 82 0.06 7.62 1.13
C SER A 82 -1.45 7.44 1.30
N CYS A 83 -2.03 8.20 2.24
CA CYS A 83 -3.47 8.27 2.47
C CYS A 83 -4.26 8.95 1.35
N ASP A 84 -3.58 9.73 0.50
CA ASP A 84 -4.18 10.28 -0.71
C ASP A 84 -3.13 10.50 -1.79
N LYS A 85 -3.54 10.45 -3.06
CA LYS A 85 -2.68 10.76 -4.21
C LYS A 85 -2.16 12.19 -4.14
N ASP A 86 -2.96 13.09 -3.58
CA ASP A 86 -2.64 14.50 -3.39
C ASP A 86 -1.40 14.74 -2.52
N ALA A 87 -1.03 13.78 -1.66
CA ALA A 87 0.17 13.84 -0.82
C ALA A 87 1.40 13.17 -1.44
N THR A 88 1.33 12.77 -2.72
CA THR A 88 2.41 12.11 -3.48
C THR A 88 2.90 12.98 -4.63
N SER A 89 3.99 12.59 -5.30
CA SER A 89 4.47 13.25 -6.53
C SER A 89 3.45 13.26 -7.67
N TYR A 90 2.39 12.45 -7.56
CA TYR A 90 1.30 12.33 -8.52
C TYR A 90 0.11 13.26 -8.25
N TRP A 91 0.24 14.19 -7.31
CA TRP A 91 -0.81 15.14 -6.89
C TRP A 91 -1.45 15.93 -8.04
N THR A 92 -0.72 16.14 -9.14
CA THR A 92 -1.23 16.87 -10.32
C THR A 92 -2.46 16.21 -10.95
N SER A 93 -2.63 14.90 -10.76
CA SER A 93 -3.78 14.12 -11.20
C SER A 93 -4.76 13.79 -10.07
N GLY A 94 -4.48 14.26 -8.86
CA GLY A 94 -5.30 14.07 -7.68
C GLY A 94 -6.40 15.13 -7.56
N PRO A 95 -7.51 14.82 -6.87
CA PRO A 95 -8.69 15.66 -6.84
C PRO A 95 -8.54 16.93 -5.96
N GLY A 96 -7.62 16.93 -4.99
CA GLY A 96 -7.43 18.01 -4.01
C GLY A 96 -6.18 18.84 -4.23
N GLY A 97 -5.38 18.54 -5.26
CA GLY A 97 -4.17 19.29 -5.62
C GLY A 97 -2.96 18.93 -4.75
N ASP A 98 -1.94 19.79 -4.73
CA ASP A 98 -0.72 19.53 -3.95
C ASP A 98 -0.99 19.64 -2.44
N GLN A 99 -0.99 18.48 -1.76
CA GLN A 99 -1.13 18.34 -0.31
C GLN A 99 0.16 17.79 0.32
N GLN A 100 1.28 17.81 -0.40
CA GLN A 100 2.57 17.45 0.16
C GLN A 100 2.96 18.41 1.28
N SER A 101 3.56 17.89 2.35
CA SER A 101 4.02 18.74 3.47
C SER A 101 5.49 19.08 3.36
N THR A 102 5.82 20.36 3.50
CA THR A 102 7.21 20.81 3.61
C THR A 102 7.80 20.60 5.01
N SER A 103 6.96 20.51 6.05
CA SER A 103 7.40 20.29 7.43
C SER A 103 7.48 18.81 7.81
N GLN A 104 6.76 17.95 7.09
CA GLN A 104 6.72 16.50 7.24
C GLN A 104 6.79 15.83 5.86
N PRO A 105 7.91 16.01 5.11
CA PRO A 105 8.01 15.62 3.70
C PRO A 105 7.93 14.11 3.45
N ASP A 106 8.05 13.30 4.50
CA ASP A 106 7.97 11.85 4.42
C ASP A 106 6.79 11.27 5.20
N SER A 107 5.82 12.10 5.61
CA SER A 107 4.60 11.59 6.25
C SER A 107 3.69 10.94 5.20
N PRO A 108 3.23 9.69 5.42
CA PRO A 108 2.23 9.05 4.56
C PRO A 108 0.90 9.81 4.55
N CYS A 109 0.61 10.57 5.60
CA CYS A 109 -0.62 11.37 5.68
C CYS A 109 -0.35 12.73 6.34
N PRO A 110 0.11 13.71 5.55
CA PRO A 110 0.36 15.08 6.03
C PRO A 110 -0.81 15.67 6.85
N GLY A 111 -0.48 16.30 7.98
CA GLY A 111 -1.47 16.97 8.83
C GLY A 111 -2.38 16.03 9.63
N SER A 112 -2.24 14.72 9.48
CA SER A 112 -3.01 13.71 10.21
C SER A 112 -2.17 13.01 11.30
N PRO A 113 -2.79 12.51 12.38
CA PRO A 113 -2.09 11.70 13.38
C PRO A 113 -1.65 10.35 12.78
N THR A 114 -0.72 9.64 13.44
CA THR A 114 -0.25 8.32 12.98
C THR A 114 -1.35 7.26 12.94
N THR A 115 -2.41 7.44 13.73
CA THR A 115 -3.60 6.59 13.69
C THR A 115 -4.34 6.68 12.34
N ALA A 116 -4.06 7.69 11.50
CA ALA A 116 -4.57 7.78 10.12
C ALA A 116 -3.90 6.80 9.15
N PHE A 117 -2.92 6.03 9.60
CA PHE A 117 -2.36 4.89 8.87
C PHE A 117 -2.17 3.70 9.81
N HIS A 118 -3.10 3.56 10.77
CA HIS A 118 -3.21 2.40 11.65
C HIS A 118 -1.95 2.08 12.48
N ALA A 119 -1.28 3.11 13.00
CA ALA A 119 -0.13 2.93 13.88
C ALA A 119 -0.17 3.89 15.07
N ASN A 120 0.07 3.38 16.28
CA ASN A 120 0.27 4.21 17.46
C ASN A 120 1.67 4.84 17.49
N ASN A 121 2.67 4.16 16.94
CA ASN A 121 4.07 4.60 16.81
C ASN A 121 4.84 3.68 15.85
N ILE A 122 6.12 3.95 15.60
CA ILE A 122 6.95 3.17 14.66
C ILE A 122 7.16 1.70 15.06
N ASN A 123 7.02 1.35 16.35
CA ASN A 123 7.13 -0.04 16.80
C ASN A 123 5.80 -0.80 16.69
N ASP A 124 4.76 -0.13 16.20
CA ASP A 124 3.39 -0.63 16.08
C ASP A 124 3.02 -0.75 14.60
N LEU A 125 3.76 -1.59 13.88
CA LEU A 125 3.61 -1.80 12.43
C LEU A 125 3.54 -3.30 12.11
N GLY A 126 2.60 -3.66 11.24
CA GLY A 126 2.41 -5.04 10.76
C GLY A 126 3.30 -5.42 9.57
N GLY A 127 3.99 -4.44 8.98
CA GLY A 127 4.71 -4.60 7.73
C GLY A 127 3.79 -4.66 6.50
N CYS A 128 4.40 -4.52 5.33
CA CYS A 128 3.71 -4.67 4.05
C CYS A 128 4.62 -5.35 3.03
N ALA A 129 4.06 -5.77 1.90
CA ALA A 129 4.78 -6.56 0.92
C ALA A 129 4.40 -6.23 -0.51
N LEU A 130 5.33 -6.54 -1.42
CA LEU A 130 5.09 -6.64 -2.85
C LEU A 130 5.11 -8.10 -3.27
N ALA A 131 4.13 -8.49 -4.08
CA ALA A 131 4.08 -9.79 -4.73
C ALA A 131 3.99 -9.65 -6.24
N VAL A 132 4.38 -10.71 -6.96
CA VAL A 132 4.36 -10.77 -8.43
C VAL A 132 3.68 -12.05 -8.91
N ALA A 133 2.89 -11.91 -9.97
CA ALA A 133 2.41 -12.98 -10.81
C ALA A 133 3.04 -12.83 -12.20
N TYR A 134 3.70 -13.88 -12.70
CA TYR A 134 4.38 -13.89 -14.00
C TYR A 134 3.39 -14.06 -15.16
N LYS A 135 2.44 -13.13 -15.26
CA LYS A 135 1.42 -13.03 -16.31
C LYS A 135 1.38 -11.60 -16.82
N SER A 136 1.17 -11.42 -18.12
CA SER A 136 1.10 -10.08 -18.73
C SER A 136 -0.31 -9.49 -18.74
N ASP A 137 -1.35 -10.32 -18.54
CA ASP A 137 -2.75 -9.88 -18.43
C ASP A 137 -3.25 -10.10 -17.00
N ALA A 138 -3.78 -9.05 -16.38
CA ALA A 138 -4.34 -9.12 -15.02
C ALA A 138 -5.61 -9.97 -14.93
N ASN A 139 -6.37 -10.12 -16.03
CA ASN A 139 -7.54 -10.99 -16.06
C ASN A 139 -7.20 -12.48 -15.98
N GLU A 140 -5.94 -12.83 -16.27
CA GLU A 140 -5.46 -14.21 -16.16
C GLU A 140 -4.91 -14.54 -14.76
N VAL A 141 -4.66 -13.51 -13.93
CA VAL A 141 -4.07 -13.68 -12.59
C VAL A 141 -5.12 -14.25 -11.63
N LYS A 142 -4.68 -15.21 -10.83
CA LYS A 142 -5.43 -15.84 -9.74
C LYS A 142 -4.70 -15.57 -8.41
N PRO A 143 -5.39 -15.67 -7.27
CA PRO A 143 -4.77 -15.52 -5.95
C PRO A 143 -3.53 -16.39 -5.77
N ASP A 144 -3.59 -17.65 -6.19
CA ASP A 144 -2.49 -18.61 -6.03
C ASP A 144 -1.29 -18.37 -6.98
N ASP A 145 -1.36 -17.42 -7.91
CA ASP A 145 -0.24 -17.10 -8.79
C ASP A 145 0.77 -16.13 -8.16
N PHE A 146 0.35 -15.38 -7.14
CA PHE A 146 1.18 -14.34 -6.55
C PHE A 146 2.26 -14.90 -5.61
N ILE A 147 3.49 -14.43 -5.80
CA ILE A 147 4.65 -14.74 -4.97
C ILE A 147 5.14 -13.45 -4.32
N VAL A 148 5.12 -13.38 -2.99
CA VAL A 148 5.73 -12.27 -2.24
C VAL A 148 7.25 -12.29 -2.46
N PHE A 149 7.79 -11.23 -3.05
CA PHE A 149 9.21 -11.12 -3.39
C PHE A 149 9.95 -10.05 -2.59
N SER A 150 9.23 -9.10 -1.98
CA SER A 150 9.82 -8.04 -1.15
C SER A 150 8.89 -7.66 -0.02
N VAL A 151 9.45 -7.38 1.14
CA VAL A 151 8.74 -7.03 2.37
C VAL A 151 9.43 -5.83 3.00
N ASN A 152 8.66 -4.97 3.66
CA ASN A 152 9.17 -3.92 4.52
C ASN A 152 8.40 -3.94 5.86
N HIS A 153 9.07 -4.28 6.95
CA HIS A 153 8.45 -4.38 8.29
C HIS A 153 8.04 -3.02 8.86
N THR A 154 8.67 -1.93 8.43
CA THR A 154 8.38 -0.56 8.87
C THR A 154 7.32 0.14 8.04
N CYS A 155 6.54 -0.61 7.28
CA CYS A 155 5.42 -0.11 6.48
C CYS A 155 4.13 -0.15 7.31
N VAL A 156 3.26 0.87 7.31
CA VAL A 156 3.22 2.13 6.55
C VAL A 156 3.63 3.30 7.44
N TRP A 157 4.93 3.61 7.54
CA TRP A 157 5.40 4.72 8.38
C TRP A 157 5.92 5.93 7.59
N ASN A 158 6.51 5.70 6.43
CA ASN A 158 7.10 6.71 5.57
C ASN A 158 6.39 6.76 4.22
N LEU A 159 6.21 7.96 3.66
CA LEU A 159 5.73 8.16 2.29
C LEU A 159 6.63 7.40 1.31
N HIS A 160 7.95 7.63 1.37
CA HIS A 160 8.93 6.99 0.51
C HIS A 160 9.38 5.65 1.11
N THR A 161 8.63 4.59 0.82
CA THR A 161 8.94 3.24 1.32
C THR A 161 9.81 2.48 0.31
N TYR A 162 10.89 1.86 0.80
CA TYR A 162 11.84 1.13 -0.04
C TYR A 162 11.61 -0.38 0.05
N PHE A 163 11.54 -1.03 -1.11
CA PHE A 163 11.42 -2.47 -1.26
C PHE A 163 12.64 -3.03 -1.98
N SER A 164 13.39 -3.92 -1.32
CA SER A 164 14.54 -4.60 -1.95
C SER A 164 14.07 -5.68 -2.91
N VAL A 165 14.48 -5.59 -4.17
CA VAL A 165 14.18 -6.60 -5.20
C VAL A 165 15.24 -7.69 -5.16
N PRO A 166 14.88 -9.00 -5.09
CA PRO A 166 15.84 -10.08 -5.17
C PRO A 166 16.71 -9.98 -6.43
N ALA A 167 18.00 -10.35 -6.34
CA ALA A 167 18.92 -10.26 -7.47
C ALA A 167 18.64 -11.30 -8.56
N ASP A 168 18.05 -12.43 -8.19
CA ASP A 168 17.81 -13.57 -9.08
C ASP A 168 16.41 -13.57 -9.70
N MET A 169 15.64 -12.47 -9.61
CA MET A 169 14.33 -12.39 -10.26
C MET A 169 14.48 -12.58 -11.78
N PRO A 170 13.75 -13.51 -12.42
CA PRO A 170 13.78 -13.65 -13.87
C PRO A 170 12.99 -12.54 -14.57
N PRO A 171 13.25 -12.34 -15.88
CA PRO A 171 12.50 -11.37 -16.69
C PRO A 171 11.01 -11.73 -16.75
N CYS A 172 10.17 -10.70 -16.84
CA CYS A 172 8.73 -10.87 -17.06
C CYS A 172 8.44 -11.33 -18.49
N PRO A 173 7.37 -12.13 -18.70
CA PRO A 173 6.90 -12.41 -20.05
C PRO A 173 6.47 -11.09 -20.72
N ASN A 174 6.82 -10.91 -22.00
CA ASN A 174 6.49 -9.72 -22.79
C ASN A 174 6.84 -8.38 -22.09
N ASP A 175 7.93 -8.36 -21.32
CA ASP A 175 8.38 -7.20 -20.53
C ASP A 175 7.32 -6.65 -19.56
N LYS A 176 6.34 -7.48 -19.17
CA LYS A 176 5.26 -7.11 -18.25
C LYS A 176 4.76 -8.29 -17.43
N CYS A 177 4.87 -8.16 -16.11
CA CYS A 177 4.16 -8.94 -15.12
C CYS A 177 3.05 -8.10 -14.46
N ILE A 178 2.23 -8.75 -13.65
CA ILE A 178 1.33 -8.07 -12.72
C ILE A 178 1.87 -8.23 -11.31
N CYS A 179 2.03 -7.11 -10.61
CA CYS A 179 2.42 -7.07 -9.21
C CYS A 179 1.25 -6.59 -8.34
N MET A 180 1.36 -6.79 -7.04
CA MET A 180 0.42 -6.27 -6.06
C MET A 180 1.12 -5.83 -4.78
N PHE A 181 0.54 -4.84 -4.14
CA PHE A 181 0.85 -4.40 -2.78
C PHE A 181 -0.14 -5.04 -1.81
N ASN A 182 0.35 -5.55 -0.69
CA ASN A 182 -0.45 -6.11 0.40
C ASN A 182 -0.02 -5.49 1.73
N TRP A 183 -0.98 -5.04 2.53
CA TRP A 183 -0.75 -4.49 3.87
C TRP A 183 -1.88 -4.90 4.80
N ILE A 184 -1.51 -5.31 6.01
CA ILE A 184 -2.39 -5.59 7.16
C ILE A 184 -1.71 -4.96 8.37
N HIS A 185 -2.46 -4.18 9.16
CA HIS A 185 -1.94 -3.48 10.33
C HIS A 185 -2.12 -4.29 11.62
N LEU A 186 -1.61 -3.75 12.74
CA LEU A 186 -1.78 -4.34 14.07
C LEU A 186 -3.17 -3.98 14.66
N PRO A 187 -3.71 -4.82 15.57
CA PRO A 187 -5.10 -4.73 15.98
C PRO A 187 -5.46 -3.63 17.00
N ASP A 188 -4.49 -2.81 17.39
CA ASP A 188 -4.59 -1.82 18.47
C ASP A 188 -4.70 -0.37 17.97
N SER A 189 -4.84 -0.15 16.65
CA SER A 189 -5.09 1.16 16.05
C SER A 189 -6.11 1.10 14.90
N GLY A 190 -7.40 1.11 15.24
CA GLY A 190 -8.50 1.17 14.27
C GLY A 190 -9.33 -0.10 14.23
N SER A 191 -10.19 -0.21 13.21
CA SER A 191 -10.81 -1.50 12.88
C SER A 191 -9.85 -2.29 11.99
N GLU A 192 -9.96 -3.61 11.92
CA GLU A 192 -9.08 -4.45 11.10
C GLU A 192 -9.61 -4.65 9.69
N GLN A 193 -8.70 -4.58 8.71
CA GLN A 193 -8.95 -4.86 7.30
C GLN A 193 -7.66 -5.37 6.63
N MET A 194 -7.73 -5.63 5.32
CA MET A 194 -6.55 -5.74 4.47
C MET A 194 -6.56 -4.66 3.40
N PHE A 195 -5.38 -4.36 2.86
CA PHE A 195 -5.20 -3.46 1.72
C PHE A 195 -4.57 -4.23 0.56
N PHE A 196 -5.08 -3.98 -0.65
CA PHE A 196 -4.63 -4.57 -1.90
C PHE A 196 -4.58 -3.49 -2.97
N ASN A 197 -3.45 -3.33 -3.66
CA ASN A 197 -3.40 -2.54 -4.90
C ASN A 197 -2.63 -3.30 -5.98
N GLY A 198 -3.29 -3.65 -7.08
CA GLY A 198 -2.65 -4.27 -8.23
C GLY A 198 -1.95 -3.23 -9.11
N PHE A 199 -0.87 -3.61 -9.78
CA PHE A 199 -0.14 -2.73 -10.71
C PHE A 199 0.66 -3.50 -11.76
N GLN A 200 0.89 -2.88 -12.92
CA GLN A 200 1.81 -3.40 -13.94
C GLN A 200 3.26 -3.19 -13.50
N CYS A 201 4.10 -4.21 -13.63
CA CYS A 201 5.51 -4.17 -13.23
C CYS A 201 6.41 -4.93 -14.21
N ASN A 202 7.72 -4.64 -14.17
CA ASN A 202 8.73 -5.39 -14.91
C ASN A 202 10.04 -5.45 -14.12
N PHE A 203 10.75 -6.59 -14.20
CA PHE A 203 12.08 -6.74 -13.61
C PHE A 203 13.16 -6.34 -14.61
N THR A 204 13.85 -5.23 -14.34
CA THR A 204 14.92 -4.73 -15.22
C THR A 204 16.27 -5.27 -14.82
N ASN A 205 17.15 -5.44 -15.82
CA ASN A 205 18.45 -6.11 -15.68
C ASN A 205 18.35 -7.59 -15.25
N ALA A 206 17.15 -8.15 -15.25
CA ALA A 206 16.91 -9.56 -14.98
C ALA A 206 17.52 -10.43 -16.08
N GLN A 207 18.07 -11.58 -15.68
CA GLN A 207 18.61 -12.56 -16.61
C GLN A 207 17.77 -13.83 -16.57
N PRO A 208 17.57 -14.53 -17.70
CA PRO A 208 17.01 -15.86 -17.68
C PRO A 208 17.86 -16.78 -16.80
N GLY A 209 17.24 -17.51 -15.88
CA GLY A 209 17.99 -18.39 -14.98
C GLY A 209 17.11 -19.09 -13.96
N LYS A 210 16.97 -18.49 -12.78
CA LYS A 210 16.16 -19.06 -11.70
C LYS A 210 14.67 -18.88 -11.99
N LYS A 211 13.90 -19.95 -11.81
CA LYS A 211 12.44 -19.92 -11.87
C LYS A 211 11.92 -19.76 -10.43
N PRO A 212 11.02 -18.79 -10.17
CA PRO A 212 10.24 -18.77 -8.95
C PRO A 212 9.50 -20.09 -8.79
N GLY A 213 9.51 -20.64 -7.59
CA GLY A 213 8.75 -21.84 -7.28
C GLY A 213 7.26 -21.55 -7.12
N THR A 214 6.46 -22.60 -6.99
CA THR A 214 5.01 -22.47 -6.73
C THR A 214 4.77 -21.93 -5.33
N PRO A 215 4.10 -20.77 -5.17
CA PRO A 215 3.86 -20.20 -3.86
C PRO A 215 2.93 -21.08 -3.03
N GLN A 216 3.18 -21.10 -1.73
CA GLN A 216 2.35 -21.80 -0.75
C GLN A 216 1.74 -20.79 0.23
N VAL A 217 0.65 -21.18 0.89
CA VAL A 217 0.04 -20.38 1.96
C VAL A 217 1.05 -20.20 3.10
N ALA A 218 1.24 -18.97 3.56
CA ALA A 218 2.12 -18.68 4.69
C ALA A 218 1.49 -19.20 6.00
N ARG A 219 2.31 -19.68 6.93
CA ARG A 219 1.86 -20.25 8.20
C ARG A 219 2.36 -19.41 9.36
N ARG A 220 1.49 -19.14 10.33
CA ARG A 220 1.88 -18.54 11.62
C ARG A 220 2.89 -19.45 12.32
N CYS A 221 4.10 -18.97 12.52
CA CYS A 221 5.21 -19.80 12.99
C CYS A 221 6.25 -19.04 13.82
N GLY A 222 6.41 -17.74 13.60
CA GLY A 222 7.38 -16.89 14.28
C GLY A 222 6.93 -16.44 15.66
N PRO A 223 7.84 -15.80 16.42
CA PRO A 223 7.55 -15.32 17.75
C PRO A 223 6.46 -14.24 17.76
N GLU A 224 5.65 -14.26 18.81
CA GLU A 224 4.60 -13.28 19.08
C GLU A 224 4.68 -12.86 20.55
N ALA A 225 4.30 -11.62 20.87
CA ALA A 225 4.30 -11.14 22.25
C ALA A 225 3.14 -11.71 23.10
N SER A 226 2.14 -12.33 22.48
CA SER A 226 1.00 -12.90 23.18
C SER A 226 1.36 -14.24 23.85
N ASN A 227 0.81 -14.49 25.04
CA ASN A 227 1.10 -15.70 25.81
C ASN A 227 0.30 -16.93 25.32
N ASP A 228 -0.63 -16.74 24.38
CA ASP A 228 -1.56 -17.78 23.93
C ASP A 228 -1.05 -18.55 22.70
N PHE A 229 0.11 -18.15 22.15
CA PHE A 229 0.73 -18.79 20.99
C PHE A 229 2.15 -19.29 21.33
N THR A 230 2.36 -20.59 21.20
CA THR A 230 3.72 -21.17 21.23
C THR A 230 4.25 -21.23 19.80
N TRP A 231 5.22 -20.36 19.50
CA TRP A 231 5.85 -20.29 18.19
C TRP A 231 6.70 -21.54 17.91
N ASN A 232 6.77 -21.92 16.64
CA ASN A 232 7.54 -23.07 16.19
C ASN A 232 8.00 -22.86 14.73
N TYR A 233 9.29 -22.62 14.53
CA TYR A 233 9.85 -22.43 13.19
C TYR A 233 9.70 -23.67 12.29
N SER A 234 9.56 -24.87 12.86
CA SER A 234 9.27 -26.07 12.05
C SER A 234 7.88 -26.03 11.42
N ASN A 235 7.01 -25.11 11.85
CA ASN A 235 5.69 -24.87 11.27
C ASN A 235 5.72 -23.82 10.14
N CYS A 236 6.86 -23.16 9.90
CA CYS A 236 6.94 -22.12 8.89
C CYS A 236 6.79 -22.66 7.47
N THR A 237 6.16 -21.85 6.62
CA THR A 237 6.30 -22.00 5.17
C THR A 237 7.63 -21.38 4.75
N TYR A 238 8.53 -22.21 4.22
CA TYR A 238 9.78 -21.77 3.60
C TYR A 238 9.61 -21.66 2.09
N GLY A 239 10.39 -20.80 1.45
CA GLY A 239 10.31 -20.57 0.02
C GLY A 239 9.21 -19.60 -0.40
N PRO A 240 8.73 -19.71 -1.66
CA PRO A 240 7.75 -18.80 -2.22
C PRO A 240 6.44 -18.89 -1.44
N LYS A 241 5.95 -17.72 -1.00
CA LYS A 241 4.74 -17.57 -0.21
C LYS A 241 3.73 -16.69 -0.94
N GLN A 242 2.46 -17.05 -0.81
CA GLN A 242 1.35 -16.21 -1.27
C GLN A 242 1.22 -14.95 -0.39
N PRO A 243 0.59 -13.88 -0.89
CA PRO A 243 0.08 -12.78 -0.07
C PRO A 243 -0.94 -13.26 0.97
N LEU A 244 -1.27 -12.37 1.91
CA LEU A 244 -2.22 -12.65 2.98
C LEU A 244 -3.61 -12.14 2.57
N TYR A 245 -4.50 -13.07 2.17
CA TYR A 245 -5.91 -12.78 1.86
C TYR A 245 -6.76 -13.12 3.08
N TRP A 246 -7.24 -12.08 3.75
CA TRP A 246 -7.86 -12.20 5.06
C TRP A 246 -9.07 -11.26 5.19
N LEU A 247 -10.00 -11.64 6.07
CA LEU A 247 -11.16 -10.83 6.44
C LEU A 247 -12.14 -10.50 5.30
N GLN A 248 -12.19 -11.31 4.24
CA GLN A 248 -13.16 -11.15 3.14
C GLN A 248 -14.33 -12.14 3.25
N ALA A 249 -15.39 -11.91 2.48
CA ALA A 249 -16.50 -12.86 2.41
C ALA A 249 -16.13 -14.12 1.61
N GLU A 250 -15.20 -13.99 0.64
CA GLU A 250 -14.79 -15.06 -0.28
C GLU A 250 -13.28 -15.02 -0.55
N GLY A 251 -12.67 -16.17 -0.85
CA GLY A 251 -11.31 -16.23 -1.38
C GLY A 251 -10.17 -16.01 -0.37
N ASN A 252 -10.44 -16.11 0.93
CA ASN A 252 -9.39 -16.02 1.95
C ASN A 252 -8.45 -17.25 1.92
N ASN A 253 -7.16 -17.02 2.15
CA ASN A 253 -6.18 -18.06 2.49
C ASN A 253 -5.75 -18.01 3.97
N MET A 254 -6.16 -16.96 4.69
CA MET A 254 -5.93 -16.72 6.10
C MET A 254 -7.26 -16.73 6.87
N PHE A 255 -7.28 -17.35 8.05
CA PHE A 255 -8.49 -17.59 8.85
C PHE A 255 -8.34 -17.20 10.32
N GLU A 256 -7.35 -16.37 10.59
CA GLU A 256 -7.09 -15.81 11.90
C GLU A 256 -8.28 -14.97 12.39
N GLY A 257 -8.46 -14.93 13.71
CA GLY A 257 -9.48 -14.09 14.33
C GLY A 257 -9.16 -12.60 14.18
N TYR A 258 -10.20 -11.78 14.26
CA TYR A 258 -10.13 -10.32 14.11
C TYR A 258 -8.99 -9.69 14.93
N TYR A 259 -8.81 -10.06 16.21
CA TYR A 259 -7.76 -9.47 17.07
C TYR A 259 -6.42 -10.23 17.04
N SER A 260 -6.19 -11.05 16.03
CA SER A 260 -4.93 -11.80 15.86
C SER A 260 -4.53 -11.84 14.39
N PRO A 261 -4.51 -10.68 13.69
CA PRO A 261 -4.37 -10.62 12.24
C PRO A 261 -3.11 -11.35 11.75
N PRO A 262 -3.14 -11.89 10.52
CA PRO A 262 -1.93 -12.35 9.87
C PRO A 262 -1.09 -11.13 9.42
N LEU A 263 0.23 -11.18 9.61
CA LEU A 263 1.11 -10.02 9.41
C LEU A 263 2.24 -10.36 8.44
N LEU A 264 2.68 -9.36 7.67
CA LEU A 264 3.78 -9.47 6.71
C LEU A 264 5.13 -9.24 7.40
N ASN A 265 5.38 -10.04 8.43
CA ASN A 265 6.60 -10.00 9.23
C ASN A 265 7.08 -11.40 9.63
N ASP A 266 8.04 -11.46 10.56
CA ASP A 266 8.65 -12.71 11.02
C ASP A 266 7.63 -13.71 11.61
N LEU A 267 6.47 -13.23 12.08
CA LEU A 267 5.36 -14.09 12.57
C LEU A 267 4.92 -15.12 11.52
N TYR A 268 4.97 -14.76 10.23
CA TYR A 268 4.63 -15.63 9.10
C TYR A 268 5.84 -15.97 8.22
N ASN A 269 7.07 -15.81 8.77
CA ASN A 269 8.32 -16.05 8.07
C ASN A 269 8.49 -15.17 6.80
N PHE A 270 7.94 -13.96 6.83
CA PHE A 270 8.27 -12.90 5.88
C PHE A 270 9.40 -12.06 6.46
N ARG A 271 10.62 -12.32 6.01
CA ARG A 271 11.80 -11.57 6.48
C ARG A 271 11.76 -10.15 5.93
N ASP A 272 12.32 -9.19 6.66
CA ASP A 272 12.45 -7.83 6.14
C ASP A 272 13.33 -7.79 4.88
N GLY A 273 12.94 -7.00 3.89
CA GLY A 273 13.63 -6.86 2.61
C GLY A 273 13.29 -7.93 1.56
N ALA A 274 14.28 -8.29 0.75
CA ALA A 274 14.14 -9.18 -0.40
C ALA A 274 13.91 -10.64 0.03
N GLN A 275 12.90 -11.30 -0.55
CA GLN A 275 12.65 -12.73 -0.34
C GLN A 275 13.52 -13.54 -1.31
N ASN A 276 14.70 -13.96 -0.84
CA ASN A 276 15.71 -14.60 -1.71
C ASN A 276 15.56 -16.13 -1.82
N ASP A 277 14.65 -16.75 -1.08
CA ASP A 277 14.41 -18.20 -1.07
C ASP A 277 13.23 -18.63 -1.97
N ILE A 278 12.67 -17.72 -2.75
CA ILE A 278 11.46 -17.94 -3.55
C ILE A 278 11.68 -18.75 -4.85
N PHE A 279 12.91 -19.18 -5.13
CA PHE A 279 13.27 -19.85 -6.37
C PHE A 279 13.34 -21.37 -6.23
N ASP A 280 13.05 -22.08 -7.32
CA ASP A 280 13.10 -23.54 -7.37
C ASP A 280 14.44 -24.09 -6.87
N GLY A 281 14.37 -24.97 -5.87
CA GLY A 281 15.53 -25.64 -5.30
C GLY A 281 16.30 -24.85 -4.22
N ASP A 282 15.97 -23.58 -3.98
CA ASP A 282 16.61 -22.78 -2.92
C ASP A 282 15.97 -23.03 -1.54
N TYR A 283 14.65 -23.26 -1.48
CA TYR A 283 13.91 -23.46 -0.23
C TYR A 283 14.13 -24.84 0.42
N ASN A 284 14.52 -25.86 -0.35
CA ASN A 284 14.91 -27.17 0.18
C ASN A 284 16.26 -27.13 0.91
N LYS A 285 17.07 -26.07 0.71
CA LYS A 285 18.36 -25.88 1.41
C LYS A 285 18.21 -25.09 2.71
N THR A 286 17.12 -24.34 2.87
CA THR A 286 16.89 -23.44 4.00
C THR A 286 15.99 -24.03 5.08
N THR A 287 15.39 -25.20 4.85
CA THR A 287 14.69 -25.94 5.91
C THR A 287 15.72 -26.31 6.98
N PRO A 288 15.61 -25.81 8.23
CA PRO A 288 16.43 -26.36 9.30
C PRO A 288 16.06 -27.84 9.39
N THR A 289 17.03 -28.73 9.14
CA THR A 289 16.87 -30.12 9.53
C THR A 289 16.55 -30.10 11.02
N PRO A 290 15.48 -30.74 11.51
CA PRO A 290 15.16 -30.73 12.94
C PRO A 290 16.31 -31.40 13.68
N SER A 291 17.27 -30.59 14.15
CA SER A 291 18.34 -31.06 15.01
C SER A 291 17.70 -31.29 16.37
N SER A 292 17.64 -32.56 16.75
CA SER A 292 17.05 -33.08 17.98
C SER A 292 17.80 -32.71 19.25
N ASN A 293 18.48 -31.55 19.31
CA ASN A 293 19.21 -31.09 20.49
C ASN A 293 19.48 -29.58 20.44
N LEU A 294 18.54 -28.76 20.91
CA LEU A 294 18.89 -27.50 21.57
C LEU A 294 17.96 -27.29 22.76
N ALA A 295 18.48 -27.64 23.92
CA ALA A 295 17.94 -27.27 25.22
C ALA A 295 17.82 -25.74 25.30
N ALA A 296 16.73 -25.29 25.93
CA ALA A 296 16.47 -23.91 26.27
C ALA A 296 17.70 -23.26 26.92
N SER A 297 18.12 -22.11 26.40
CA SER A 297 19.03 -21.21 27.09
C SER A 297 18.37 -19.82 27.15
N PRO A 298 18.13 -19.26 28.35
CA PRO A 298 17.41 -18.02 28.50
C PRO A 298 18.29 -16.80 28.18
N SER A 299 17.68 -15.84 27.50
CA SER A 299 17.84 -14.39 27.59
C SER A 299 19.24 -13.78 27.75
N ASN A 300 19.62 -12.96 26.76
CA ASN A 300 20.20 -11.63 27.01
C ASN A 300 20.07 -10.74 25.76
N LEU A 301 18.93 -10.07 25.62
CA LEU A 301 18.84 -8.81 24.88
C LEU A 301 19.51 -7.72 25.73
N ALA A 302 20.77 -7.43 25.44
CA ALA A 302 21.42 -6.20 25.84
C ALA A 302 21.80 -5.43 24.57
N VAL A 303 20.89 -4.55 24.15
CA VAL A 303 21.12 -3.53 23.12
C VAL A 303 22.22 -2.60 23.64
N ARG A 304 23.42 -2.69 23.06
CA ARG A 304 24.46 -1.68 23.24
C ARG A 304 24.16 -0.51 22.30
N ILE A 305 23.56 0.54 22.86
CA ILE A 305 23.48 1.86 22.25
C ILE A 305 24.88 2.48 22.31
N ALA A 306 25.53 2.65 21.15
CA ALA A 306 26.73 3.47 21.05
C ALA A 306 26.30 4.93 20.84
N ASN A 307 26.52 5.75 21.86
CA ASN A 307 26.36 7.20 21.83
C ASN A 307 27.53 7.82 21.04
N PRO A 308 27.32 8.71 20.05
CA PRO A 308 28.41 9.50 19.48
C PRO A 308 28.66 10.76 20.33
N THR A 309 29.85 10.86 20.90
CA THR A 309 30.39 12.04 21.60
C THR A 309 30.70 13.16 20.58
N PRO A 310 30.46 14.46 20.92
CA PRO A 310 30.72 15.57 20.01
C PRO A 310 32.22 15.87 19.96
N THR A 311 32.79 16.02 18.77
CA THR A 311 34.16 16.53 18.61
C THR A 311 34.14 17.89 17.92
N SER A 312 34.83 18.80 18.59
CA SER A 312 34.90 20.23 18.34
C SER A 312 35.63 20.61 17.05
N SER A 313 35.25 21.77 16.56
CA SER A 313 35.82 22.61 15.51
C SER A 313 37.35 22.76 15.53
N SER A 314 37.95 22.69 14.35
CA SER A 314 39.21 23.38 14.02
C SER A 314 39.12 24.04 12.65
N SER A 315 39.42 25.33 12.63
CA SER A 315 39.48 26.30 11.55
C SER A 315 40.64 26.10 10.56
N LEU A 316 40.60 26.87 9.44
CA LEU A 316 41.61 27.15 8.39
C LEU A 316 41.40 26.34 7.11
N SER A 317 41.47 26.87 5.89
CA SER A 317 41.77 28.22 5.35
C SER A 317 41.38 28.23 3.87
N HIS A 318 41.02 29.41 3.35
CA HIS A 318 40.73 29.68 1.93
C HIS A 318 41.83 29.20 0.97
N GLY A 319 41.43 28.49 -0.08
CA GLY A 319 42.22 28.22 -1.28
C GLY A 319 41.32 28.31 -2.51
N THR A 320 41.34 29.44 -3.18
CA THR A 320 40.67 29.72 -4.46
C THR A 320 41.31 28.92 -5.60
N HIS A 321 40.54 28.07 -6.26
CA HIS A 321 40.88 27.53 -7.58
C HIS A 321 39.67 27.60 -8.52
N THR A 322 39.81 28.46 -9.53
CA THR A 322 38.96 28.64 -10.70
C THR A 322 39.27 27.58 -11.78
N PRO A 323 38.26 27.02 -12.47
CA PRO A 323 38.47 26.32 -13.74
C PRO A 323 38.39 27.29 -14.95
N PRO A 324 39.13 27.04 -16.04
CA PRO A 324 39.14 27.92 -17.21
C PRO A 324 37.93 27.70 -18.11
N CYS A 325 37.41 28.81 -18.63
CA CYS A 325 36.35 28.91 -19.63
C CYS A 325 36.98 28.92 -21.03
N GLU A 326 36.53 28.03 -21.92
CA GLU A 326 36.90 28.02 -23.33
C GLU A 326 35.98 28.93 -24.15
N SER A 327 36.61 29.77 -24.98
CA SER A 327 36.02 30.82 -25.80
C SER A 327 35.60 30.34 -27.19
N ILE A 328 34.40 30.70 -27.63
CA ILE A 328 33.96 30.63 -29.04
C ILE A 328 33.74 32.07 -29.56
N PRO A 329 34.29 32.44 -30.74
CA PRO A 329 34.18 33.79 -31.30
C PRO A 329 32.87 34.06 -32.08
N PRO A 330 32.52 35.34 -32.34
CA PRO A 330 31.19 35.76 -32.75
C PRO A 330 31.05 35.92 -34.27
N THR A 331 29.84 35.67 -34.80
CA THR A 331 29.48 36.05 -36.17
C THR A 331 28.20 36.89 -36.18
N GLN A 332 28.28 37.97 -36.95
CA GLN A 332 27.44 39.17 -36.95
C GLN A 332 26.10 38.98 -37.68
N SER A 333 25.10 39.76 -37.26
CA SER A 333 23.88 40.08 -38.03
C SER A 333 24.18 40.90 -39.29
N PRO A 334 23.24 40.99 -40.25
CA PRO A 334 22.41 42.22 -40.27
C PRO A 334 20.92 42.06 -40.65
N SER A 335 20.10 42.84 -39.95
CA SER A 335 18.90 43.64 -40.32
C SER A 335 18.13 43.45 -41.64
N HIS A 336 16.78 43.42 -41.53
CA HIS A 336 15.76 44.33 -42.13
C HIS A 336 14.40 43.56 -42.23
N ALA A 337 13.37 43.92 -41.45
CA ALA A 337 12.35 44.98 -41.64
C ALA A 337 11.12 44.55 -42.48
N SER A 338 9.98 44.47 -41.78
CA SER A 338 8.60 44.88 -42.14
C SER A 338 7.92 44.37 -43.42
N ALA A 339 6.76 43.72 -43.28
CA ALA A 339 5.46 44.27 -43.73
C ALA A 339 4.28 43.32 -43.44
N SER A 340 3.22 43.93 -42.92
CA SER A 340 1.87 43.41 -42.70
C SER A 340 1.14 43.13 -44.02
N GLY A 341 0.19 42.19 -44.01
CA GLY A 341 -0.75 41.98 -45.11
C GLY A 341 -1.89 41.02 -44.75
N CYS A 342 -3.04 41.58 -44.36
CA CYS A 342 -4.33 40.90 -44.31
C CYS A 342 -4.75 40.37 -45.68
N SER A 343 -5.48 39.24 -45.73
CA SER A 343 -6.72 39.11 -46.50
C SER A 343 -7.49 37.84 -46.16
N SER A 344 -8.70 38.07 -45.66
CA SER A 344 -9.84 37.18 -45.58
C SER A 344 -10.45 36.92 -46.98
N HIS A 345 -10.81 35.68 -47.28
CA HIS A 345 -11.83 35.40 -48.30
C HIS A 345 -12.97 34.58 -47.68
N ALA A 346 -14.13 35.22 -47.69
CA ALA A 346 -15.44 34.65 -47.46
C ALA A 346 -15.94 33.96 -48.74
N HIS A 347 -16.67 32.85 -48.60
CA HIS A 347 -17.67 32.45 -49.57
C HIS A 347 -18.98 32.09 -48.87
N SER A 348 -19.98 32.92 -49.15
CA SER A 348 -21.40 32.72 -48.89
C SER A 348 -22.01 31.83 -49.97
N GLY A 349 -23.02 31.04 -49.63
CA GLY A 349 -23.85 30.34 -50.61
C GLY A 349 -24.86 29.39 -49.96
N ALA A 350 -26.00 29.94 -49.53
CA ALA A 350 -27.17 29.19 -49.09
C ALA A 350 -28.01 28.71 -50.28
N ALA A 351 -28.58 27.51 -50.18
CA ALA A 351 -29.86 27.16 -50.81
C ALA A 351 -30.47 25.91 -50.15
N THR A 352 -31.66 26.09 -49.59
CA THR A 352 -32.64 25.07 -49.17
C THR A 352 -33.16 24.28 -50.40
N PRO A 353 -33.65 23.04 -50.24
CA PRO A 353 -35.08 22.88 -49.98
C PRO A 353 -35.47 21.73 -49.01
N THR A 354 -36.60 21.97 -48.37
CA THR A 354 -37.49 21.06 -47.64
C THR A 354 -37.95 19.85 -48.45
N ALA A 355 -38.01 18.65 -47.83
CA ALA A 355 -39.26 17.94 -47.50
C ALA A 355 -39.06 16.43 -47.24
N GLY A 356 -39.60 15.96 -46.10
CA GLY A 356 -40.33 14.69 -45.99
C GLY A 356 -39.54 13.39 -45.73
N GLY A 357 -39.83 12.72 -44.62
CA GLY A 357 -39.52 11.29 -44.47
C GLY A 357 -39.47 10.77 -43.04
N HIS A 358 -40.61 10.31 -42.53
CA HIS A 358 -40.76 9.51 -41.31
C HIS A 358 -39.94 8.21 -41.31
N HIS A 359 -39.42 7.84 -40.14
CA HIS A 359 -39.17 6.50 -39.55
C HIS A 359 -37.92 6.63 -38.66
N GLY A 360 -37.96 6.56 -37.33
CA GLY A 360 -38.59 5.54 -36.50
C GLY A 360 -37.57 4.46 -36.17
N HIS A 361 -36.65 4.70 -35.21
CA HIS A 361 -35.98 3.61 -34.50
C HIS A 361 -35.47 4.05 -33.12
N GLN A 362 -35.64 3.13 -32.18
CA GLN A 362 -35.75 3.29 -30.74
C GLN A 362 -34.42 3.57 -30.04
N SER A 363 -34.48 4.45 -29.05
CA SER A 363 -33.51 4.61 -27.97
C SER A 363 -33.69 3.46 -26.97
N GLY A 364 -32.65 2.63 -26.83
CA GLY A 364 -32.55 1.64 -25.75
C GLY A 364 -32.21 2.34 -24.44
N GLN A 365 -33.23 2.52 -23.59
CA GLN A 365 -33.06 2.87 -22.19
C GLN A 365 -32.56 1.64 -21.42
N TYR A 366 -31.32 1.66 -20.93
CA TYR A 366 -30.90 0.76 -19.86
C TYR A 366 -31.46 1.29 -18.54
N ALA A 367 -32.51 0.63 -18.05
CA ALA A 367 -33.10 0.88 -16.75
C ALA A 367 -32.19 0.28 -15.66
N ALA A 368 -31.54 1.13 -14.89
CA ALA A 368 -30.95 0.75 -13.62
C ALA A 368 -32.07 0.49 -12.59
N LYS A 369 -32.30 -0.77 -12.27
CA LYS A 369 -33.00 -1.20 -11.05
C LYS A 369 -32.05 -2.11 -10.30
N ASN A 370 -31.57 -1.64 -9.15
CA ASN A 370 -31.28 -2.48 -7.98
C ASN A 370 -31.01 -1.59 -6.78
N SER A 371 -32.08 -1.27 -6.04
CA SER A 371 -31.99 -0.82 -4.66
C SER A 371 -31.95 -2.07 -3.76
N HIS A 372 -30.77 -2.66 -3.58
CA HIS A 372 -30.57 -3.65 -2.53
C HIS A 372 -30.08 -2.96 -1.25
N LYS A 373 -30.95 -3.03 -0.25
CA LYS A 373 -30.78 -2.57 1.11
C LYS A 373 -29.80 -3.52 1.82
N TYR A 374 -28.60 -3.05 2.15
CA TYR A 374 -27.59 -3.80 2.90
C TYR A 374 -28.11 -4.21 4.30
N PRO A 375 -28.06 -5.51 4.68
CA PRO A 375 -28.34 -5.97 6.05
C PRO A 375 -27.07 -6.13 6.91
N GLY A 376 -25.95 -5.49 6.55
CA GLY A 376 -24.65 -5.73 7.21
C GLY A 376 -24.37 -4.92 8.48
N ARG A 377 -25.16 -3.88 8.79
CA ARG A 377 -24.84 -2.96 9.90
C ARG A 377 -25.20 -3.52 11.29
N ASP A 378 -26.21 -4.37 11.35
CA ASP A 378 -26.75 -4.85 12.64
C ASP A 378 -25.99 -6.07 13.19
N MET A 379 -25.33 -6.87 12.34
CA MET A 379 -24.49 -7.99 12.80
C MET A 379 -23.17 -7.52 13.43
N VAL A 380 -22.54 -6.48 12.86
CA VAL A 380 -21.29 -5.92 13.39
C VAL A 380 -21.46 -5.42 14.82
N HIS A 381 -22.58 -4.76 15.12
CA HIS A 381 -22.86 -4.32 16.49
C HIS A 381 -23.19 -5.48 17.44
N ALA A 382 -23.86 -6.54 16.97
CA ALA A 382 -24.19 -7.68 17.80
C ALA A 382 -22.94 -8.48 18.20
N GLU A 383 -22.00 -8.66 17.28
CA GLU A 383 -20.76 -9.38 17.52
C GLU A 383 -19.77 -8.56 18.37
N GLU A 384 -19.64 -7.26 18.10
CA GLU A 384 -18.84 -6.34 18.91
C GLU A 384 -19.35 -6.25 20.36
N GLN A 385 -20.68 -6.26 20.56
CA GLN A 385 -21.27 -6.28 21.90
C GLN A 385 -21.10 -7.63 22.61
N ALA A 386 -21.18 -8.76 21.89
CA ALA A 386 -20.96 -10.09 22.46
C ALA A 386 -19.52 -10.25 22.95
N VAL A 387 -18.54 -9.78 22.19
CA VAL A 387 -17.11 -9.85 22.53
C VAL A 387 -16.75 -8.88 23.67
N ARG A 388 -17.29 -7.66 23.68
CA ARG A 388 -17.13 -6.72 24.82
C ARG A 388 -17.67 -7.30 26.12
N ARG A 389 -18.77 -8.05 26.09
CA ARG A 389 -19.32 -8.76 27.26
C ARG A 389 -18.40 -9.91 27.71
N ALA A 390 -17.82 -10.67 26.77
CA ALA A 390 -16.87 -11.73 27.08
C ALA A 390 -15.58 -11.20 27.73
N TRP A 391 -15.02 -10.11 27.19
CA TRP A 391 -13.84 -9.43 27.76
C TRP A 391 -14.12 -8.80 29.14
N GLY A 392 -15.27 -8.16 29.31
CA GLY A 392 -15.70 -7.64 30.61
C GLY A 392 -15.94 -8.72 31.68
N ALA A 393 -16.21 -9.96 31.26
CA ALA A 393 -16.33 -11.11 32.16
C ALA A 393 -14.97 -11.76 32.49
N HIS A 394 -13.99 -11.68 31.59
CA HIS A 394 -12.65 -12.19 31.81
C HIS A 394 -11.82 -11.28 32.74
N ARG A 395 -11.90 -9.94 32.57
CA ARG A 395 -11.26 -9.00 33.50
C ARG A 395 -11.77 -9.12 34.94
N ARG A 396 -13.08 -9.35 35.14
CA ARG A 396 -13.64 -9.53 36.48
C ARG A 396 -13.11 -10.78 37.19
N ARG A 397 -12.91 -11.89 36.45
CA ARG A 397 -12.31 -13.10 37.00
C ARG A 397 -10.82 -12.98 37.34
N SER A 398 -10.10 -12.06 36.72
CA SER A 398 -8.68 -11.82 37.03
C SER A 398 -8.46 -10.96 38.29
N VAL A 399 -9.45 -10.17 38.72
CA VAL A 399 -9.32 -9.28 39.88
C VAL A 399 -9.68 -10.01 41.19
N ASP A 400 -10.52 -11.04 41.14
CA ASP A 400 -10.95 -11.80 42.32
C ASP A 400 -9.90 -12.83 42.82
N ASN A 401 -8.76 -12.99 42.14
CA ASN A 401 -7.74 -13.99 42.49
C ASN A 401 -6.49 -13.42 43.18
N HIS A 402 -6.52 -12.17 43.66
CA HIS A 402 -5.43 -11.59 44.46
C HIS A 402 -5.96 -10.95 45.75
N HIS A 403 -6.26 -11.78 46.74
CA HIS A 403 -6.08 -11.42 48.15
C HIS A 403 -5.61 -12.66 48.95
N PRO A 404 -4.70 -12.48 49.92
CA PRO A 404 -4.04 -13.56 50.66
C PRO A 404 -4.96 -14.31 51.61
#